data_AF-A0A8X8IY84-F1
#
_entry.id   AF-A0A8X8IY84-F1
#
_cell.length_a   1.000
_cell.length_b   1.000
_cell.length_c   1.000
_cell.angle_alpha   90.00
_cell.angle_beta   90.00
_cell.angle_gamma   90.00
#
_symmetry.space_group_name_H-M   'P 1'
#
loop_
_entity.id
_entity.type
_entity.pdbx_description
1 polymer ?
#
loop_
_entity_poly.entity_id
_entity_poly.type
_entity_poly.pdbx_seq_one_letter_code
_entity_poly.pdbx_strand_id
1 'polypeptide(L)'
;MGSFKGHALPGTLFLLVGVWHIWSSLVRYLSNPKSFRVRVWNPVPGFDGKLKYLELYLVAGGAFIDMCIELLYSTHLKFFVNGVLNPHHMNDFEHGGMLLMFFIFGAVGLLSEKTRFLPLPEGVLCLVAAAAFSAEYLLFYFHSTTHKGLEGHYHLLLVLLIGLCVLSIVTGALLPTNFPVDLSSGIAMTLQGLWFYQTAFCLYGPMMPDGCQLKGNQIMCRSSESQIRGELLATFQLFSMVFGVLVAVAAAYGFAASRYGHSDLNSLRVLQDGLD
;
A
#
# COMPACT_ATOMS: atom_id res chain seq x y z
N MET A 1 12.30 -9.43 -8.60
CA MET A 1 12.19 -9.63 -10.08
C MET A 1 10.74 -9.59 -10.55
N GLY A 2 10.50 -9.01 -11.74
CA GLY A 2 9.19 -8.96 -12.39
C GLY A 2 8.60 -10.35 -12.64
N SER A 3 7.66 -10.75 -11.80
CA SER A 3 6.99 -12.05 -11.89
C SER A 3 5.59 -11.96 -11.34
N PHE A 4 4.73 -12.91 -11.69
CA PHE A 4 3.36 -12.97 -11.17
C PHE A 4 3.35 -12.98 -9.64
N LYS A 5 4.12 -13.89 -9.02
CA LYS A 5 4.19 -14.02 -7.56
C LYS A 5 4.78 -12.78 -6.90
N GLY A 6 5.83 -12.21 -7.49
CA GLY A 6 6.48 -10.99 -7.01
C GLY A 6 5.56 -9.76 -6.98
N HIS A 7 4.48 -9.75 -7.75
CA HIS A 7 3.45 -8.71 -7.69
C HIS A 7 2.24 -9.12 -6.84
N ALA A 8 1.76 -10.35 -6.99
CA ALA A 8 0.56 -10.82 -6.29
C ALA A 8 0.76 -10.90 -4.76
N LEU A 9 1.95 -11.29 -4.29
CA LEU A 9 2.25 -11.38 -2.85
C LEU A 9 2.22 -10.01 -2.15
N PRO A 10 3.02 -9.00 -2.54
CA PRO A 10 2.91 -7.66 -1.94
C PRO A 10 1.54 -7.03 -2.19
N GLY A 11 0.94 -7.26 -3.38
CA GLY A 11 -0.41 -6.80 -3.69
C GLY A 11 -1.46 -7.31 -2.70
N THR A 12 -1.35 -8.57 -2.25
CA THR A 12 -2.23 -9.14 -1.22
C THR A 12 -2.07 -8.42 0.12
N LEU A 13 -0.83 -8.19 0.54
CA LEU A 13 -0.56 -7.53 1.82
C LEU A 13 -1.12 -6.09 1.82
N PHE A 14 -0.80 -5.30 0.80
CA PHE A 14 -1.30 -3.92 0.69
C PHE A 14 -2.82 -3.86 0.57
N LEU A 15 -3.44 -4.79 -0.17
CA LEU A 15 -4.89 -4.85 -0.29
C LEU A 15 -5.57 -5.16 1.04
N LEU A 16 -5.11 -6.18 1.77
CA LEU A 16 -5.69 -6.56 3.05
C LEU A 16 -5.50 -5.47 4.10
N VAL A 17 -4.30 -4.89 4.20
CA VAL A 17 -4.03 -3.79 5.13
C VAL A 17 -4.82 -2.54 4.73
N GLY A 18 -4.86 -2.18 3.45
CA GLY A 18 -5.62 -1.02 2.97
C GLY A 18 -7.12 -1.11 3.26
N VAL A 19 -7.74 -2.26 2.98
CA VAL A 19 -9.16 -2.49 3.29
C VAL A 19 -9.40 -2.46 4.80
N TRP A 20 -8.48 -3.02 5.58
CA TRP A 20 -8.54 -2.96 7.04
C TRP A 20 -8.45 -1.53 7.58
N HIS A 21 -7.60 -0.68 6.99
CA HIS A 21 -7.47 0.73 7.32
C HIS A 21 -8.75 1.51 7.00
N ILE A 22 -9.33 1.30 5.81
CA ILE A 22 -10.61 1.92 5.43
C ILE A 22 -11.67 1.58 6.48
N TRP A 23 -11.87 0.29 6.77
CA TRP A 23 -12.89 -0.14 7.72
C TRP A 23 -12.65 0.44 9.13
N SER A 24 -11.41 0.39 9.60
CA SER A 24 -11.04 0.90 10.93
C SER A 24 -11.24 2.41 11.04
N SER A 25 -10.88 3.17 10.01
CA SER A 25 -11.10 4.63 9.96
C SER A 25 -12.58 4.97 10.02
N LEU A 26 -13.41 4.28 9.22
CA LEU A 26 -14.87 4.46 9.20
C LEU A 26 -15.48 4.20 10.57
N VAL A 27 -15.20 3.04 11.18
CA VAL A 27 -15.75 2.67 12.50
C VAL A 27 -15.28 3.66 13.57
N ARG A 28 -13.99 4.03 13.57
CA ARG A 28 -13.43 5.00 14.52
C ARG A 28 -14.12 6.36 14.43
N TYR A 29 -14.31 6.87 13.22
CA TYR A 29 -14.98 8.16 12.99
C TYR A 29 -16.45 8.12 13.40
N LEU A 30 -17.19 7.11 12.93
CA LEU A 30 -18.64 7.02 13.17
C LEU A 30 -18.99 6.75 14.64
N SER A 31 -18.11 6.05 15.37
CA SER A 31 -18.30 5.78 16.80
C SER A 31 -18.08 7.03 17.65
N ASN A 32 -17.09 7.87 17.34
CA ASN A 32 -16.86 9.13 18.05
C ASN A 32 -16.12 10.15 17.17
N PRO A 33 -16.86 10.99 16.42
CA PRO A 33 -16.25 11.99 15.53
C PRO A 33 -15.38 13.02 16.26
N LYS A 34 -15.76 13.40 17.50
CA LYS A 34 -15.08 14.44 18.28
C LYS A 34 -13.72 13.98 18.82
N SER A 35 -13.57 12.69 19.11
CA SER A 35 -12.30 12.12 19.56
C SER A 35 -11.50 11.46 18.44
N PHE A 36 -11.90 11.65 17.18
CA PHE A 36 -11.23 11.03 16.05
C PHE A 36 -9.76 11.45 15.99
N ARG A 37 -8.90 10.45 15.78
CA ARG A 37 -7.48 10.65 15.50
C ARG A 37 -7.04 9.71 14.39
N VAL A 38 -6.19 10.21 13.51
CA VAL A 38 -5.46 9.42 12.50
C VAL A 38 -4.71 8.30 13.21
N ARG A 39 -4.62 7.13 12.59
CA ARG A 39 -3.70 6.07 13.04
C ARG A 39 -3.00 5.42 11.86
N VAL A 40 -1.68 5.30 11.94
CA VAL A 40 -0.85 4.67 10.92
C VAL A 40 -0.96 3.14 10.92
N TRP A 41 -1.52 2.56 11.97
CA TRP A 41 -1.85 1.14 12.06
C TRP A 41 -3.13 0.98 12.90
N ASN A 42 -3.88 -0.10 12.66
CA ASN A 42 -5.19 -0.27 13.28
C ASN A 42 -5.30 -1.58 14.08
N PRO A 43 -5.74 -1.53 15.35
CA PRO A 43 -5.81 -2.73 16.17
C PRO A 43 -6.97 -3.62 15.75
N VAL A 44 -6.73 -4.93 15.62
CA VAL A 44 -7.79 -5.91 15.34
C VAL A 44 -8.56 -6.22 16.63
N PRO A 45 -9.86 -5.89 16.71
CA PRO A 45 -10.67 -6.16 17.89
C PRO A 45 -11.02 -7.65 17.98
N GLY A 46 -11.26 -8.15 19.20
CA GLY A 46 -11.66 -9.53 19.47
C GLY A 46 -10.51 -10.45 19.93
N PHE A 47 -10.81 -11.75 20.05
CA PHE A 47 -9.86 -12.80 20.49
C PHE A 47 -9.10 -12.47 21.79
N ASP A 48 -9.79 -11.92 22.80
CA ASP A 48 -9.19 -11.48 24.07
C ASP A 48 -7.99 -10.51 23.89
N GLY A 49 -7.96 -9.76 22.78
CA GLY A 49 -6.87 -8.85 22.45
C GLY A 49 -5.60 -9.54 21.93
N LYS A 50 -5.60 -10.86 21.74
CA LYS A 50 -4.44 -11.60 21.21
C LYS A 50 -4.02 -11.14 19.81
N LEU A 51 -4.98 -10.70 18.99
CA LEU A 51 -4.75 -10.20 17.64
C LEU A 51 -4.60 -8.67 17.57
N LYS A 52 -4.57 -7.96 18.71
CA LYS A 52 -4.54 -6.49 18.73
C LYS A 52 -3.46 -5.91 17.82
N TYR A 53 -2.27 -6.50 17.79
CA TYR A 53 -1.11 -6.00 17.01
C TYR A 53 -0.87 -6.80 15.72
N LEU A 54 -1.88 -7.52 15.21
CA LEU A 54 -1.73 -8.41 14.06
C LEU A 54 -1.15 -7.70 12.83
N GLU A 55 -1.63 -6.49 12.52
CA GLU A 55 -1.12 -5.70 11.39
C GLU A 55 0.39 -5.46 11.51
N LEU A 56 0.86 -4.96 12.66
CA LEU A 56 2.29 -4.70 12.89
C LEU A 56 3.12 -5.99 12.86
N TYR A 57 2.58 -7.11 13.35
CA TYR A 57 3.25 -8.41 13.25
C TYR A 57 3.35 -8.91 11.81
N LEU A 58 2.30 -8.73 11.01
CA LEU A 58 2.30 -9.10 9.60
C LEU A 58 3.29 -8.25 8.82
N VAL A 59 3.35 -6.93 9.08
CA VAL A 59 4.30 -6.03 8.44
C VAL A 59 5.74 -6.36 8.85
N ALA A 60 6.03 -6.42 10.16
CA ALA A 60 7.39 -6.69 10.64
C ALA A 60 7.86 -8.11 10.25
N GLY A 61 7.04 -9.13 10.53
CA GLY A 61 7.38 -10.51 10.25
C GLY A 61 7.46 -10.80 8.76
N GLY A 62 6.49 -10.31 7.98
CA GLY A 62 6.47 -10.46 6.52
C GLY A 62 7.68 -9.79 5.87
N ALA A 63 7.95 -8.53 6.21
CA ALA A 63 9.10 -7.80 5.67
C ALA A 63 10.44 -8.45 6.06
N PHE A 64 10.56 -8.95 7.30
CA PHE A 64 11.78 -9.65 7.72
C PHE A 64 12.00 -10.96 6.97
N ILE A 65 10.96 -11.79 6.83
CA ILE A 65 11.05 -13.06 6.11
C ILE A 65 11.39 -12.81 4.64
N ASP A 66 10.72 -11.86 3.99
CA ASP A 66 10.96 -11.52 2.59
C ASP A 66 12.37 -10.94 2.40
N MET A 67 12.82 -10.09 3.31
CA MET A 67 14.20 -9.58 3.32
C MET A 67 15.22 -10.72 3.43
N CYS A 68 14.96 -11.72 4.28
CA CYS A 68 15.82 -12.90 4.36
C CYS A 68 15.81 -13.73 3.07
N ILE A 69 14.66 -13.85 2.40
CA ILE A 69 14.57 -14.57 1.12
C ILE A 69 15.38 -13.82 0.05
N GLU A 70 15.16 -12.51 -0.11
CA GLU A 70 15.86 -11.71 -1.12
C GLU A 70 17.36 -11.66 -0.87
N LEU A 71 17.80 -11.43 0.38
CA LEU A 71 19.22 -11.31 0.68
C LEU A 71 19.93 -12.67 0.77
N LEU A 72 19.33 -13.71 1.35
CA LEU A 72 20.04 -14.97 1.63
C LEU A 72 19.80 -16.03 0.55
N TYR A 73 18.55 -16.17 0.09
CA TYR A 73 18.17 -17.20 -0.86
C TYR A 73 18.41 -16.75 -2.30
N SER A 74 17.90 -15.58 -2.71
CA SER A 74 18.03 -15.09 -4.10
C SER A 74 19.48 -14.82 -4.48
N THR A 75 20.30 -14.27 -3.56
CA THR A 75 21.73 -14.03 -3.82
C THR A 75 22.61 -15.27 -3.71
N HIS A 76 22.07 -16.40 -3.24
CA HIS A 76 22.83 -17.60 -2.85
C HIS A 76 24.01 -17.28 -1.91
N LEU A 77 23.88 -16.25 -1.05
CA LEU A 77 24.93 -15.71 -0.18
C LEU A 77 26.17 -15.17 -0.92
N LYS A 78 26.09 -14.97 -2.24
CA LYS A 78 27.17 -14.44 -3.06
C LYS A 78 27.07 -12.92 -3.17
N PHE A 79 27.26 -12.27 -2.02
CA PHE A 79 27.15 -10.82 -1.93
C PHE A 79 28.27 -10.09 -2.69
N PHE A 80 29.49 -10.63 -2.68
CA PHE A 80 30.64 -10.02 -3.33
C PHE A 80 31.24 -10.97 -4.38
N VAL A 81 31.52 -10.43 -5.57
CA VAL A 81 32.25 -11.11 -6.63
C VAL A 81 33.41 -10.20 -7.04
N ASN A 82 34.64 -10.72 -6.97
CA ASN A 82 35.86 -9.96 -7.29
C ASN A 82 36.03 -8.66 -6.47
N GLY A 83 35.63 -8.67 -5.19
CA GLY A 83 35.77 -7.51 -4.30
C GLY A 83 34.73 -6.41 -4.50
N VAL A 84 33.77 -6.59 -5.42
CA VAL A 84 32.66 -5.65 -5.67
C VAL A 84 31.35 -6.35 -5.35
N LEU A 85 30.35 -5.58 -4.90
CA LEU A 85 28.99 -6.08 -4.67
C LEU A 85 28.44 -6.69 -5.98
N ASN A 86 27.86 -7.88 -5.90
CA ASN A 86 27.53 -8.68 -7.07
C ASN A 86 26.50 -7.97 -7.98
N PRO A 87 26.88 -7.54 -9.20
CA PRO A 87 25.99 -6.79 -10.08
C PRO A 87 24.74 -7.56 -10.50
N HIS A 88 24.82 -8.89 -10.51
CA HIS A 88 23.69 -9.75 -10.89
C HIS A 88 22.56 -9.79 -9.87
N HIS A 89 22.81 -9.36 -8.63
CA HIS A 89 21.84 -9.36 -7.52
C HIS A 89 21.51 -7.97 -7.01
N MET A 90 21.85 -6.91 -7.75
CA MET A 90 21.59 -5.51 -7.33
C MET A 90 20.11 -5.26 -7.02
N ASN A 91 19.22 -5.81 -7.84
CA ASN A 91 17.78 -5.72 -7.60
C ASN A 91 17.40 -6.31 -6.24
N ASP A 92 17.97 -7.46 -5.87
CA ASP A 92 17.66 -8.16 -4.62
C ASP A 92 18.15 -7.35 -3.40
N PHE A 93 19.29 -6.68 -3.51
CA PHE A 93 19.77 -5.75 -2.48
C PHE A 93 18.89 -4.52 -2.32
N GLU A 94 18.43 -3.93 -3.43
CA GLU A 94 17.51 -2.79 -3.40
C GLU A 94 16.20 -3.20 -2.71
N HIS A 95 15.64 -4.36 -3.08
CA HIS A 95 14.42 -4.90 -2.45
C HIS A 95 14.65 -5.17 -0.96
N GLY A 96 15.80 -5.75 -0.58
CA GLY A 96 16.19 -5.93 0.81
C GLY A 96 16.25 -4.61 1.59
N GLY A 97 16.75 -3.53 0.98
CA GLY A 97 16.77 -2.19 1.58
C GLY A 97 15.36 -1.60 1.79
N MET A 98 14.45 -1.78 0.82
CA MET A 98 13.04 -1.39 0.97
C MET A 98 12.36 -2.17 2.11
N LEU A 99 12.51 -3.50 2.12
CA LEU A 99 11.92 -4.39 3.12
C LEU A 99 12.44 -4.10 4.52
N LEU A 100 13.72 -3.73 4.65
CA LEU A 100 14.30 -3.28 5.92
C LEU A 100 13.54 -2.07 6.49
N MET A 101 13.13 -1.11 5.65
CA MET A 101 12.38 0.07 6.11
C MET A 101 10.98 -0.29 6.63
N PHE A 102 10.28 -1.22 5.96
CA PHE A 102 9.00 -1.74 6.45
C PHE A 102 9.16 -2.56 7.74
N PHE A 103 10.25 -3.33 7.85
CA PHE A 103 10.59 -4.02 9.09
C PHE A 103 10.83 -3.03 10.24
N ILE A 104 11.61 -1.97 10.01
CA ILE A 104 11.86 -0.92 11.00
C ILE A 104 10.54 -0.29 11.44
N PHE A 105 9.64 0.07 10.50
CA PHE A 105 8.32 0.59 10.84
C PHE A 105 7.54 -0.36 11.75
N GLY A 106 7.41 -1.63 11.38
CA GLY A 106 6.68 -2.61 12.18
C GLY A 106 7.31 -2.85 13.56
N ALA A 107 8.64 -2.94 13.63
CA ALA A 107 9.37 -3.14 14.88
C ALA A 107 9.27 -1.94 15.82
N VAL A 108 9.42 -0.72 15.30
CA VAL A 108 9.28 0.54 16.06
C VAL A 108 7.85 0.70 16.56
N GLY A 109 6.85 0.40 15.71
CA GLY A 109 5.44 0.40 16.12
C GLY A 109 5.17 -0.59 17.25
N LEU A 110 5.64 -1.84 17.14
CA LEU A 110 5.50 -2.84 18.20
C LEU A 110 6.20 -2.42 19.50
N LEU A 111 7.41 -1.86 19.40
CA LEU A 111 8.18 -1.41 20.55
C LEU A 111 7.46 -0.25 21.26
N SER A 112 6.95 0.71 20.51
CA SER A 112 6.20 1.86 21.03
C SER A 112 4.92 1.43 21.75
N GLU A 113 4.25 0.41 21.23
CA GLU A 113 2.97 -0.05 21.78
C GLU A 113 3.09 -1.02 22.95
N LYS A 114 4.14 -1.86 22.97
CA LYS A 114 4.31 -2.90 24.00
C LYS A 114 5.23 -2.51 25.13
N THR A 115 6.06 -1.49 24.94
CA THR A 115 7.05 -1.11 25.95
C THR A 115 6.89 0.34 26.36
N ARG A 116 7.37 0.67 27.55
CA ARG A 116 7.49 2.06 28.01
C ARG A 116 8.80 2.70 27.58
N PHE A 117 9.66 1.96 26.88
CA PHE A 117 11.01 2.43 26.54
C PHE A 117 10.99 3.46 25.41
N LEU A 118 10.03 3.38 24.49
CA LEU A 118 9.96 4.27 23.33
C LEU A 118 8.52 4.70 23.04
N PRO A 119 7.86 5.49 23.93
CA PRO A 119 6.51 5.98 23.67
C PRO A 119 6.56 7.03 22.56
N LEU A 120 6.28 6.62 21.32
CA LEU A 120 6.27 7.53 20.18
C LEU A 120 4.89 8.15 19.99
N PRO A 121 4.81 9.47 19.76
CA PRO A 121 3.59 10.08 19.26
C PRO A 121 3.19 9.48 17.91
N GLU A 122 1.89 9.37 17.67
CA GLU A 122 1.34 8.81 16.42
C GLU A 122 1.92 9.49 15.17
N GLY A 123 2.09 10.82 15.19
CA GLY A 123 2.69 11.55 14.08
C GLY A 123 4.12 11.12 13.75
N VAL A 124 4.92 10.69 14.73
CA VAL A 124 6.26 10.14 14.49
C VAL A 124 6.16 8.77 13.82
N LEU A 125 5.24 7.90 14.28
CA LEU A 125 5.00 6.62 13.63
C LEU A 125 4.50 6.79 12.18
N CYS A 126 3.66 7.80 11.91
CA CYS A 126 3.30 8.20 10.55
C CYS A 126 4.53 8.56 9.71
N LEU A 127 5.46 9.36 10.24
CA LEU A 127 6.68 9.71 9.50
C LEU A 127 7.61 8.52 9.25
N VAL A 128 7.69 7.57 10.19
CA VAL A 128 8.44 6.31 10.00
C VAL A 128 7.79 5.47 8.89
N ALA A 129 6.46 5.35 8.86
CA ALA A 129 5.75 4.68 7.77
C ALA A 129 5.95 5.41 6.44
N ALA A 130 5.85 6.74 6.42
CA ALA A 130 6.08 7.53 5.23
C ALA A 130 7.51 7.35 4.69
N ALA A 131 8.51 7.19 5.56
CA ALA A 131 9.88 6.86 5.14
C ALA A 131 9.97 5.47 4.50
N ALA A 132 9.24 4.47 5.01
CA ALA A 132 9.17 3.14 4.40
C ALA A 132 8.52 3.17 3.00
N PHE A 133 7.36 3.83 2.86
CA PHE A 133 6.73 4.04 1.55
C PHE A 133 7.57 4.92 0.62
N SER A 134 8.37 5.85 1.15
CA SER A 134 9.31 6.64 0.34
C SER A 134 10.46 5.79 -0.20
N ALA A 135 10.96 4.84 0.59
CA ALA A 135 11.95 3.87 0.12
C ALA A 135 11.36 2.96 -0.98
N GLU A 136 10.11 2.51 -0.81
CA GLU A 136 9.35 1.80 -1.85
C GLU A 136 9.21 2.66 -3.12
N TYR A 137 8.77 3.90 -2.99
CA TYR A 137 8.61 4.84 -4.10
C TYR A 137 9.90 5.01 -4.89
N LEU A 138 11.02 5.28 -4.20
CA LEU A 138 12.31 5.52 -4.84
C LEU A 138 12.79 4.28 -5.58
N LEU A 139 12.69 3.11 -4.96
CA LEU A 139 13.06 1.85 -5.60
C LEU A 139 12.24 1.62 -6.87
N PHE A 140 10.91 1.68 -6.78
CA PHE A 140 10.06 1.44 -7.93
C PHE A 140 10.19 2.54 -8.99
N TYR A 141 10.47 3.78 -8.62
CA TYR A 141 10.73 4.85 -9.59
C TYR A 141 11.99 4.55 -10.40
N PHE A 142 13.11 4.26 -9.74
CA PHE A 142 14.35 3.93 -10.45
C PHE A 142 14.22 2.61 -11.22
N HIS A 143 13.56 1.60 -10.66
CA HIS A 143 13.24 0.36 -11.37
C HIS A 143 12.36 0.61 -12.61
N SER A 144 11.32 1.43 -12.48
CA SER A 144 10.41 1.79 -13.58
C SER A 144 11.12 2.55 -14.69
N THR A 145 12.15 3.36 -14.39
CA THR A 145 12.93 4.05 -15.43
C THR A 145 13.79 3.10 -16.27
N THR A 146 14.08 1.89 -15.76
CA THR A 146 14.77 0.85 -16.54
C THR A 146 13.83 0.11 -17.49
N HIS A 147 12.53 0.13 -17.21
CA HIS A 147 11.49 -0.45 -18.07
C HIS A 147 11.01 0.55 -19.12
N LYS A 148 10.74 0.06 -20.34
CA LYS A 148 10.20 0.88 -21.44
C LYS A 148 8.90 0.29 -21.96
N GLY A 149 8.07 1.16 -22.53
CA GLY A 149 6.79 0.78 -23.12
C GLY A 149 5.75 0.33 -22.09
N LEU A 150 4.99 -0.72 -22.41
CA LEU A 150 3.83 -1.14 -21.63
C LEU A 150 4.17 -1.45 -20.16
N GLU A 151 5.25 -2.20 -19.93
CA GLU A 151 5.69 -2.53 -18.57
C GLU A 151 6.05 -1.29 -17.76
N GLY A 152 6.79 -0.35 -18.35
CA GLY A 152 7.14 0.92 -17.73
C GLY A 152 5.91 1.76 -17.39
N HIS A 153 4.87 1.74 -18.25
CA HIS A 153 3.63 2.47 -17.99
C HIS A 153 2.87 1.93 -16.76
N TYR A 154 2.74 0.59 -16.64
CA TYR A 154 2.11 -0.03 -15.45
C TYR A 154 2.88 0.28 -14.17
N HIS A 155 4.22 0.20 -14.21
CA HIS A 155 5.05 0.53 -13.04
C HIS A 155 5.02 2.03 -12.70
N LEU A 156 4.92 2.92 -13.69
CA LEU A 156 4.73 4.34 -13.44
C LEU A 156 3.43 4.62 -12.69
N LEU A 157 2.32 3.99 -13.10
CA LEU A 157 1.04 4.12 -12.39
C LEU A 157 1.14 3.58 -10.95
N LEU A 158 1.88 2.49 -10.73
CA LEU A 158 2.18 1.98 -9.38
C LEU A 158 2.93 3.01 -8.54
N VAL A 159 3.98 3.62 -9.09
CA VAL A 159 4.77 4.67 -8.43
C VAL A 159 3.91 5.87 -8.03
N LEU A 160 2.97 6.29 -8.89
CA LEU A 160 2.03 7.36 -8.56
C LEU A 160 1.12 6.99 -7.38
N LEU A 161 0.62 5.75 -7.32
CA LEU A 161 -0.20 5.27 -6.20
C LEU A 161 0.60 5.22 -4.89
N ILE A 162 1.85 4.75 -4.93
CA ILE A 162 2.76 4.79 -3.77
C ILE A 162 2.99 6.23 -3.32
N GLY A 163 3.16 7.17 -4.27
CA GLY A 163 3.27 8.59 -3.98
C GLY A 163 2.05 9.15 -3.24
N LEU A 164 0.84 8.70 -3.58
CA LEU A 164 -0.38 9.06 -2.86
C LEU A 164 -0.41 8.46 -1.43
N CYS A 165 0.11 7.25 -1.24
CA CYS A 165 0.31 6.67 0.10
C CYS A 165 1.26 7.55 0.94
N VAL A 166 2.42 7.93 0.40
CA VAL A 166 3.36 8.83 1.09
C VAL A 166 2.69 10.16 1.45
N LEU A 167 2.03 10.80 0.48
CA LEU A 167 1.39 12.11 0.67
C LEU A 167 0.30 12.06 1.74
N SER A 168 -0.58 11.06 1.69
CA SER A 168 -1.67 10.90 2.66
C SER A 168 -1.15 10.62 4.07
N ILE A 169 -0.12 9.78 4.22
CA ILE A 169 0.49 9.47 5.52
C ILE A 169 1.20 10.70 6.11
N VAL A 170 1.97 11.44 5.31
CA VAL A 170 2.62 12.69 5.75
C VAL A 170 1.57 13.72 6.15
N THR A 171 0.52 13.89 5.34
CA THR A 171 -0.59 14.78 5.67
C THR A 171 -1.29 14.34 6.96
N GLY A 172 -1.42 13.03 7.20
CA GLY A 172 -1.99 12.47 8.43
C GLY A 172 -1.15 12.79 9.68
N ALA A 173 0.17 12.84 9.54
CA ALA A 173 1.07 13.30 10.60
C ALA A 173 0.85 14.79 10.93
N LEU A 174 0.61 15.62 9.90
CA LEU A 174 0.41 17.07 10.04
C LEU A 174 -1.01 17.42 10.52
N LEU A 175 -2.01 16.64 10.13
CA LEU A 175 -3.43 16.85 10.40
C LEU A 175 -4.04 15.65 11.15
N PRO A 176 -3.62 15.41 12.42
CA PRO A 176 -3.93 14.16 13.13
C PRO A 176 -5.41 14.00 13.53
N THR A 177 -6.26 14.99 13.30
CA THR A 177 -7.72 14.93 13.55
C THR A 177 -8.55 14.83 12.28
N ASN A 178 -7.93 14.81 11.10
CA ASN A 178 -8.63 14.92 9.83
C ASN A 178 -9.02 13.52 9.32
N PHE A 179 -10.32 13.21 9.39
CA PHE A 179 -10.87 11.93 8.93
C PHE A 179 -10.64 11.66 7.43
N PRO A 180 -10.94 12.60 6.51
CA PRO A 180 -10.64 12.40 5.09
C PRO A 180 -9.19 12.00 4.79
N VAL A 181 -8.23 12.57 5.52
CA VAL A 181 -6.81 12.25 5.35
C VAL A 181 -6.52 10.79 5.74
N ASP A 182 -6.99 10.36 6.91
CA ASP A 182 -6.87 8.97 7.38
C ASP A 182 -7.59 7.96 6.47
N LEU A 183 -8.75 8.34 5.92
CA LEU A 183 -9.48 7.50 4.97
C LEU A 183 -8.73 7.40 3.63
N SER A 184 -8.13 8.51 3.18
CA SER A 184 -7.39 8.56 1.91
C SER A 184 -6.13 7.69 1.92
N SER A 185 -5.45 7.53 3.06
CA SER A 185 -4.33 6.60 3.16
C SER A 185 -4.77 5.16 2.96
N GLY A 186 -5.89 4.75 3.59
CA GLY A 186 -6.48 3.43 3.37
C GLY A 186 -6.92 3.19 1.93
N ILE A 187 -7.51 4.20 1.28
CA ILE A 187 -7.89 4.15 -0.15
C ILE A 187 -6.65 4.01 -1.03
N ALA A 188 -5.61 4.81 -0.80
CA ALA A 188 -4.37 4.76 -1.58
C ALA A 188 -3.68 3.40 -1.45
N MET A 189 -3.57 2.86 -0.22
CA MET A 189 -3.01 1.52 0.02
C MET A 189 -3.83 0.40 -0.65
N THR A 190 -5.16 0.51 -0.62
CA THR A 190 -6.06 -0.43 -1.30
C THR A 190 -5.83 -0.39 -2.82
N LEU A 191 -5.76 0.81 -3.40
CA LEU A 191 -5.49 0.98 -4.83
C LEU A 191 -4.10 0.49 -5.22
N GLN A 192 -3.07 0.75 -4.41
CA GLN A 192 -1.72 0.20 -4.59
C GLN A 192 -1.76 -1.34 -4.63
N GLY A 193 -2.45 -1.97 -3.68
CA GLY A 193 -2.62 -3.43 -3.64
C GLY A 193 -3.35 -4.00 -4.86
N LEU A 194 -4.47 -3.36 -5.27
CA LEU A 194 -5.20 -3.75 -6.48
C LEU A 194 -4.36 -3.57 -7.75
N TRP A 195 -3.54 -2.53 -7.80
CA TRP A 195 -2.69 -2.24 -8.96
C TRP A 195 -1.53 -3.22 -9.09
N PHE A 196 -0.95 -3.67 -7.98
CA PHE A 196 -0.02 -4.81 -7.97
C PHE A 196 -0.67 -6.05 -8.58
N TYR A 197 -1.91 -6.37 -8.20
CA TYR A 197 -2.67 -7.46 -8.82
C TYR A 197 -2.91 -7.22 -10.32
N GLN A 198 -3.31 -6.01 -10.70
CA GLN A 198 -3.53 -5.65 -12.10
C GLN A 198 -2.26 -5.86 -12.94
N THR A 199 -1.12 -5.45 -12.40
CA THR A 199 0.20 -5.63 -13.00
C THR A 199 0.56 -7.12 -13.09
N ALA A 200 0.30 -7.91 -12.04
CA ALA A 200 0.52 -9.35 -12.03
C ALA A 200 -0.27 -10.05 -13.15
N PHE A 201 -1.57 -9.77 -13.25
CA PHE A 201 -2.45 -10.42 -14.22
C PHE A 201 -2.23 -9.94 -15.65
N CYS A 202 -1.97 -8.64 -15.88
CA CYS A 202 -1.76 -8.10 -17.22
C CYS A 202 -0.37 -8.35 -17.79
N LEU A 203 0.69 -8.20 -16.98
CA LEU A 203 2.06 -8.36 -17.49
C LEU A 203 2.59 -9.78 -17.35
N TYR A 204 2.12 -10.53 -16.36
CA TYR A 204 2.67 -11.85 -16.01
C TYR A 204 1.62 -12.95 -15.92
N GLY A 205 0.39 -12.67 -16.36
CA GLY A 205 -0.76 -13.55 -16.24
C GLY A 205 -1.61 -13.61 -17.51
N PRO A 206 -2.84 -14.13 -17.41
CA PRO A 206 -3.69 -14.39 -18.57
C PRO A 206 -4.32 -13.13 -19.19
N MET A 207 -4.18 -11.94 -18.58
CA MET A 207 -4.85 -10.71 -19.02
C MET A 207 -3.95 -9.80 -19.88
N MET A 208 -2.97 -10.39 -20.56
CA MET A 208 -2.04 -9.63 -21.38
C MET A 208 -2.77 -8.94 -22.55
N PRO A 209 -2.56 -7.63 -22.79
CA PRO A 209 -3.21 -6.93 -23.89
C PRO A 209 -2.90 -7.55 -25.26
N ASP A 210 -3.90 -7.57 -26.13
CA ASP A 210 -3.77 -8.10 -27.49
C ASP A 210 -2.56 -7.47 -28.22
N GLY A 211 -1.71 -8.33 -28.79
CA GLY A 211 -0.53 -7.88 -29.53
C GLY A 211 0.70 -7.63 -28.67
N CYS A 212 0.64 -7.82 -27.35
CA CYS A 212 1.80 -7.84 -26.45
C CYS A 212 2.03 -9.25 -25.90
N GLN A 213 3.30 -9.60 -25.69
CA GLN A 213 3.72 -10.92 -25.21
C GLN A 213 4.95 -10.78 -24.28
N LEU A 214 5.00 -11.59 -23.22
CA LEU A 214 6.20 -11.78 -22.41
C LEU A 214 7.17 -12.69 -23.18
N LYS A 215 8.30 -12.14 -23.62
CA LYS A 215 9.39 -12.89 -24.28
C LYS A 215 10.62 -12.90 -23.38
N GLY A 216 10.91 -14.06 -22.79
CA GLY A 216 11.92 -14.15 -21.74
C GLY A 216 11.50 -13.32 -20.52
N ASN A 217 12.29 -12.30 -20.17
CA ASN A 217 12.01 -11.39 -19.05
C ASN A 217 11.58 -9.99 -19.50
N GLN A 218 11.16 -9.80 -20.75
CA GLN A 218 10.75 -8.49 -21.27
C GLN A 218 9.38 -8.56 -21.93
N ILE A 219 8.55 -7.54 -21.66
CA ILE A 219 7.27 -7.35 -22.33
C ILE A 219 7.50 -6.70 -23.70
N MET A 220 7.15 -7.42 -24.77
CA MET A 220 7.28 -6.94 -26.14
C MET A 220 5.93 -6.85 -26.83
N CYS A 221 5.64 -5.68 -27.41
CA CYS A 221 4.45 -5.47 -28.24
C CYS A 221 4.81 -5.54 -29.74
N ARG A 222 3.91 -6.11 -30.55
CA ARG A 222 4.11 -6.34 -31.99
C ARG A 222 4.20 -5.05 -32.80
N SER A 223 3.49 -4.01 -32.37
CA SER A 223 3.46 -2.69 -33.00
C SER A 223 3.33 -1.58 -31.94
N SER A 224 3.66 -0.34 -32.32
CA SER A 224 3.41 0.85 -31.48
C SER A 224 1.94 1.02 -31.15
N GLU A 225 1.04 0.71 -32.08
CA GLU A 225 -0.41 0.76 -31.86
C GLU A 225 -0.88 -0.22 -30.77
N SER A 226 -0.31 -1.44 -30.75
CA SER A 226 -0.63 -2.44 -29.72
C SER A 226 -0.18 -1.96 -28.34
N GLN A 227 0.99 -1.31 -28.28
CA GLN A 227 1.51 -0.72 -27.05
C GLN A 227 0.61 0.42 -26.55
N ILE A 228 0.28 1.39 -27.41
CA ILE A 228 -0.60 2.53 -27.07
C ILE A 228 -1.97 2.03 -26.60
N ARG A 229 -2.53 1.01 -27.26
CA ARG A 229 -3.79 0.38 -26.83
C ARG A 229 -3.66 -0.25 -25.44
N GLY A 230 -2.55 -0.93 -25.15
CA GLY A 230 -2.28 -1.50 -23.84
C GLY A 230 -2.14 -0.45 -22.74
N GLU A 231 -1.47 0.67 -23.03
CA GLU A 231 -1.32 1.81 -22.11
C GLU A 231 -2.66 2.51 -21.83
N LEU A 232 -3.47 2.72 -22.88
CA LEU A 232 -4.83 3.26 -22.72
C LEU A 232 -5.72 2.33 -21.88
N LEU A 233 -5.62 1.01 -22.12
CA LEU A 233 -6.33 0.02 -21.31
C LEU A 233 -5.92 0.09 -19.84
N ALA A 234 -4.63 0.26 -19.55
CA ALA A 234 -4.12 0.42 -18.19
C ALA A 234 -4.75 1.64 -17.50
N THR A 235 -4.79 2.79 -18.20
CA THR A 235 -5.43 4.01 -17.67
C THR A 235 -6.92 3.79 -17.39
N PHE A 236 -7.64 3.12 -18.29
CA PHE A 236 -9.05 2.77 -18.09
C PHE A 236 -9.26 1.82 -16.91
N GLN A 237 -8.40 0.81 -16.75
CA GLN A 237 -8.41 -0.09 -15.60
C GLN A 237 -8.21 0.67 -14.30
N LEU A 238 -7.26 1.61 -14.26
CA LEU A 238 -7.00 2.44 -13.09
C LEU A 238 -8.24 3.26 -12.70
N PHE A 239 -8.87 3.95 -13.66
CA PHE A 239 -10.09 4.71 -13.38
C PHE A 239 -11.25 3.83 -12.91
N SER A 240 -11.38 2.64 -13.50
CA SER A 240 -12.39 1.66 -13.09
C SER A 240 -12.15 1.18 -11.65
N MET A 241 -10.90 0.94 -11.26
CA MET A 241 -10.53 0.58 -9.88
C MET A 241 -10.78 1.72 -8.90
N VAL A 242 -10.38 2.95 -9.25
CA VAL A 242 -10.64 4.14 -8.42
C VAL A 242 -12.13 4.29 -8.18
N PHE A 243 -12.95 4.24 -9.23
CA PHE A 243 -14.40 4.30 -9.11
C PHE A 243 -14.95 3.16 -8.23
N GLY A 244 -14.53 1.92 -8.48
CA GLY A 244 -14.96 0.75 -7.71
C GLY A 244 -14.62 0.86 -6.23
N VAL A 245 -13.41 1.32 -5.89
CA VAL A 245 -13.00 1.55 -4.49
C VAL A 245 -13.84 2.66 -3.85
N LEU A 246 -14.07 3.78 -4.54
CA LEU A 246 -14.90 4.87 -3.99
C LEU A 246 -16.35 4.42 -3.73
N VAL A 247 -16.94 3.65 -4.64
CA VAL A 247 -18.28 3.05 -4.44
C VAL A 247 -18.28 2.10 -3.25
N ALA A 248 -17.25 1.24 -3.13
CA ALA A 248 -17.12 0.32 -2.00
C ALA A 248 -16.96 1.06 -0.67
N VAL A 249 -16.18 2.15 -0.62
CA VAL A 249 -16.04 3.00 0.56
C VAL A 249 -17.37 3.67 0.92
N ALA A 250 -18.11 4.20 -0.05
CA ALA A 250 -19.41 4.81 0.20
C ALA A 250 -20.42 3.79 0.76
N ALA A 251 -20.45 2.57 0.20
CA ALA A 251 -21.27 1.48 0.70
C ALA A 251 -20.86 1.05 2.12
N ALA A 252 -19.55 0.91 2.37
CA ALA A 252 -19.02 0.58 3.69
C ALA A 252 -19.33 1.66 4.72
N TYR A 253 -19.26 2.95 4.34
CA TYR A 253 -19.66 4.07 5.19
C TYR A 253 -21.14 3.98 5.54
N GLY A 254 -22.03 3.78 4.56
CA GLY A 254 -23.47 3.63 4.81
C GLY A 254 -23.79 2.47 5.74
N PHE A 255 -23.16 1.32 5.52
CA PHE A 255 -23.29 0.15 6.39
C PHE A 255 -22.78 0.43 7.80
N ALA A 256 -21.56 0.97 7.94
CA ALA A 256 -20.98 1.30 9.24
C ALA A 256 -21.82 2.36 9.99
N ALA A 257 -22.36 3.35 9.29
CA ALA A 257 -23.22 4.39 9.88
C ALA A 257 -24.50 3.78 10.44
N SER A 258 -25.10 2.81 9.75
CA SER A 258 -26.29 2.10 10.25
C SER A 258 -26.03 1.28 11.53
N ARG A 259 -24.77 0.83 11.73
CA ARG A 259 -24.41 -0.07 12.83
C ARG A 259 -23.80 0.64 14.03
N TYR A 260 -22.98 1.65 13.78
CA TYR A 260 -22.13 2.34 14.75
C TYR A 260 -22.44 3.83 14.89
N GLY A 261 -23.28 4.40 14.02
CA GLY A 261 -23.61 5.82 14.01
C GLY A 261 -24.18 6.28 15.34
N HIS A 262 -23.46 7.15 16.04
CA HIS A 262 -23.94 7.83 17.23
C HIS A 262 -24.96 8.93 16.88
N SER A 263 -25.88 9.19 17.80
CA SER A 263 -26.96 10.20 17.71
C SER A 263 -26.50 11.64 17.44
N ASP A 264 -25.22 11.96 17.63
CA ASP A 264 -24.62 13.27 17.31
C ASP A 264 -24.54 13.56 15.79
N LEU A 265 -24.51 12.54 14.93
CA LEU A 265 -24.59 12.74 13.47
C LEU A 265 -25.99 13.20 13.03
N ASN A 266 -27.04 12.80 13.78
CA ASN A 266 -28.40 13.28 13.55
C ASN A 266 -28.57 14.72 14.03
N SER A 267 -27.89 15.16 15.10
CA SER A 267 -27.97 16.57 15.55
C SER A 267 -27.28 17.52 14.59
N LEU A 268 -26.18 17.11 13.95
CA LEU A 268 -25.55 17.87 12.86
C LEU A 268 -26.45 17.99 11.62
N ARG A 269 -27.17 16.91 11.25
CA ARG A 269 -28.20 16.99 10.18
C ARG A 269 -29.38 17.88 10.55
N VAL A 270 -29.89 17.78 11.78
CA VAL A 270 -31.01 18.60 12.26
C VAL A 270 -30.62 20.09 12.39
N LEU A 271 -29.35 20.39 12.72
CA LEU A 271 -28.85 21.77 12.70
C LEU A 271 -28.72 22.32 11.28
N GLN A 272 -28.35 21.48 10.30
CA GLN A 272 -28.28 21.89 8.90
C GLN A 272 -29.68 22.12 8.30
N ASP A 273 -30.65 21.25 8.59
CA ASP A 273 -32.05 21.38 8.13
C ASP A 273 -32.85 22.46 8.89
N GLY A 274 -32.33 22.99 10.00
CA GLY A 274 -32.96 24.08 10.77
C GLY A 274 -32.40 25.49 10.46
N LEU A 275 -31.44 25.58 9.54
CA LEU A 275 -30.81 26.82 9.08
C LEU A 275 -31.19 27.18 7.62
N ASP A 276 -31.94 26.31 6.94
CA ASP A 276 -32.63 26.57 5.66
C ASP A 276 -34.11 26.96 5.91
#